data_AF-A0A959KTN4-F1
#
_entry.id   AF-A0A959KTN4-F1
#
_cell.length_a   1.000
_cell.length_b   1.000
_cell.length_c   1.000
_cell.angle_alpha   90.00
_cell.angle_beta   90.00
_cell.angle_gamma   90.00
#
_symmetry.space_group_name_H-M   'P 1'
#
loop_
_entity.id
_entity.type
_entity.pdbx_description
1 polymer ?
#
loop_
_entity_poly.entity_id
_entity_poly.type
_entity_poly.pdbx_seq_one_letter_code
_entity_poly.pdbx_strand_id
1 'polypeptide(L)'
;MKTSIIKLVSALLLVIPWSLQSQDGNLFLGTATGGTVTFGDSLTVAGAQAGPSLSTGRFNTLYGARSGFSLTNGLYHAFFGYATGFNLTSTSDNVFIGNEAGWGNVSGTDNVNLGSHAGRLSTASDNVFIGKSAAENTTTGQDNTVIGSEAGFNQTTGGDNVFLGRQAGYLSTTGSYNVFIGGRSDDSDPYASAAVSAGYANVTGIYNTFVGAGAGRDCSTGSRNTLIGYVA
;
A
#
# COMPACT_ATOMS: atom_id res chain seq x y z
N MET A 1 28.01 6.43 51.53
CA MET A 1 28.13 7.13 50.23
C MET A 1 27.95 6.20 49.01
N LYS A 2 27.00 5.25 49.03
CA LYS A 2 26.73 4.36 47.88
C LYS A 2 25.23 4.20 47.58
N THR A 3 24.43 5.21 47.92
CA THR A 3 22.96 5.15 47.78
C THR A 3 22.37 6.28 46.92
N SER A 4 23.21 7.15 46.34
CA SER A 4 22.75 8.33 45.59
C SER A 4 22.77 8.20 44.06
N ILE A 5 23.24 7.08 43.50
CA ILE A 5 23.23 6.89 42.03
C ILE A 5 21.93 6.22 41.53
N ILE A 6 21.22 5.47 42.39
CA ILE A 6 19.98 4.78 41.98
C ILE A 6 18.76 5.72 41.98
N LYS A 7 18.80 6.84 42.71
CA LYS A 7 17.70 7.82 42.74
C LYS A 7 17.72 8.84 41.59
N LEU A 8 18.80 8.91 40.80
CA LEU A 8 18.85 9.79 39.63
C LEU A 8 18.25 9.18 38.36
N VAL A 9 18.09 7.85 38.30
CA VAL A 9 17.45 7.19 37.14
C VAL A 9 15.91 7.24 37.26
N SER A 10 15.35 7.37 38.46
CA SER A 10 13.89 7.47 38.66
C SER A 10 13.32 8.89 38.54
N ALA A 11 14.17 9.92 38.55
CA ALA A 11 13.74 11.32 38.51
C ALA A 11 13.77 11.94 37.09
N LEU A 12 14.36 11.23 36.10
CA LEU A 12 14.32 11.61 34.68
C LEU A 12 13.22 10.86 33.90
N LEU A 13 12.31 10.19 34.61
CA LEU A 13 11.15 9.48 34.06
C LEU A 13 9.82 10.14 34.48
N LEU A 14 9.86 11.45 34.80
CA LEU A 14 8.71 12.21 35.27
C LEU A 14 8.31 13.26 34.21
N VAL A 15 7.57 12.81 33.20
CA VAL A 15 6.44 13.46 32.47
C VAL A 15 6.28 12.70 31.13
N ILE A 16 5.62 11.54 31.14
CA ILE A 16 4.95 11.03 29.94
C ILE A 16 3.53 10.62 30.37
N PRO A 17 2.50 11.47 30.16
CA PRO A 17 1.12 11.11 30.50
C PRO A 17 0.48 10.12 29.52
N TRP A 18 1.17 9.08 29.03
CA TRP A 18 0.62 8.20 27.98
C TRP A 18 1.17 6.78 28.09
N SER A 19 0.29 5.80 27.99
CA SER A 19 0.41 4.39 28.40
C SER A 19 1.49 3.60 27.66
N LEU A 20 2.64 3.36 28.30
CA LEU A 20 3.52 2.25 27.95
C LEU A 20 2.95 0.97 28.58
N GLN A 21 2.34 0.10 27.78
CA GLN A 21 1.89 -1.22 28.21
C GLN A 21 2.78 -2.28 27.56
N SER A 22 3.51 -3.03 28.38
CA SER A 22 4.27 -4.21 27.95
C SER A 22 3.66 -5.43 28.63
N GLN A 23 2.86 -6.19 27.88
CA GLN A 23 2.50 -7.56 28.21
C GLN A 23 2.92 -8.43 27.02
N ASP A 24 3.51 -9.60 27.27
CA ASP A 24 3.84 -10.60 26.25
C ASP A 24 4.68 -10.09 25.06
N GLY A 25 5.65 -9.21 25.34
CA GLY A 25 6.55 -8.67 24.30
C GLY A 25 5.93 -7.58 23.41
N ASN A 26 4.73 -7.09 23.74
CA ASN A 26 4.06 -6.01 23.02
C ASN A 26 4.56 -4.62 23.47
N LEU A 27 4.56 -3.66 22.55
CA LEU A 27 4.90 -2.26 22.75
C LEU A 27 3.78 -1.36 22.22
N PHE A 28 3.18 -0.54 23.10
CA PHE A 28 2.17 0.47 22.74
C PHE A 28 2.66 1.87 23.11
N LEU A 29 2.64 2.80 22.15
CA LEU A 29 3.14 4.17 22.31
C LEU A 29 2.22 5.20 21.63
N GLY A 30 1.39 5.90 22.39
CA GLY A 30 0.57 6.99 21.84
C GLY A 30 -0.76 7.15 22.55
N THR A 31 -1.57 8.07 22.04
CA THR A 31 -2.91 8.32 22.56
C THR A 31 -3.86 7.27 21.99
N ALA A 32 -4.64 6.59 22.83
CA ALA A 32 -5.61 5.57 22.39
C ALA A 32 -5.02 4.48 21.46
N THR A 33 -3.78 4.06 21.69
CA THR A 33 -3.15 2.94 20.98
C THR A 33 -3.54 1.60 21.58
N GLY A 34 -3.82 0.58 20.76
CA GLY A 34 -3.98 -0.81 21.20
C GLY A 34 -5.14 -1.05 22.18
N GLY A 35 -6.16 -0.19 22.17
CA GLY A 35 -7.11 -0.01 23.27
C GLY A 35 -8.01 -1.20 23.64
N THR A 36 -7.95 -2.33 22.92
CA THR A 36 -8.81 -3.51 23.17
C THR A 36 -8.09 -4.86 23.11
N VAL A 37 -6.74 -4.89 23.07
CA VAL A 37 -5.98 -6.14 22.88
C VAL A 37 -6.21 -7.09 24.05
N THR A 38 -6.88 -8.21 23.76
CA THR A 38 -7.21 -9.29 24.70
C THR A 38 -6.23 -10.45 24.59
N PHE A 39 -5.67 -10.70 23.39
CA PHE A 39 -4.59 -11.66 23.13
C PHE A 39 -3.61 -11.10 22.09
N GLY A 40 -2.42 -10.69 22.52
CA GLY A 40 -1.39 -10.09 21.66
C GLY A 40 0.00 -10.70 21.88
N ASP A 41 0.74 -10.96 20.81
CA ASP A 41 2.15 -11.43 20.90
C ASP A 41 3.03 -10.62 19.94
N SER A 42 4.10 -10.02 20.47
CA SER A 42 5.12 -9.30 19.70
C SER A 42 4.56 -8.18 18.79
N LEU A 43 3.61 -7.41 19.31
CA LEU A 43 3.01 -6.24 18.66
C LEU A 43 3.86 -4.99 18.89
N THR A 44 4.08 -4.18 17.87
CA THR A 44 4.69 -2.84 17.98
C THR A 44 3.72 -1.80 17.44
N VAL A 45 3.05 -1.04 18.30
CA VAL A 45 2.00 -0.09 17.91
C VAL A 45 2.34 1.30 18.43
N ALA A 46 2.50 2.26 17.54
CA ALA A 46 2.87 3.63 17.88
C ALA A 46 2.14 4.67 17.02
N GLY A 47 1.65 5.74 17.66
CA GLY A 47 0.94 6.85 17.01
C GLY A 47 -0.47 7.07 17.56
N ALA A 48 -0.98 8.30 17.47
CA ALA A 48 -2.32 8.60 17.97
C ALA A 48 -3.39 7.75 17.26
N GLN A 49 -4.19 7.01 18.02
CA GLN A 49 -5.22 6.10 17.52
C GLN A 49 -4.69 5.01 16.58
N ALA A 50 -3.46 4.53 16.76
CA ALA A 50 -2.97 3.35 16.03
C ALA A 50 -3.54 2.06 16.65
N GLY A 51 -4.14 1.19 15.84
CA GLY A 51 -4.76 -0.07 16.27
C GLY A 51 -5.74 0.00 17.45
N PRO A 52 -6.65 0.98 17.56
CA PRO A 52 -7.56 1.12 18.70
C PRO A 52 -8.56 -0.05 18.78
N SER A 53 -8.94 -0.63 17.64
CA SER A 53 -9.86 -1.76 17.54
C SER A 53 -9.17 -3.13 17.65
N LEU A 54 -7.85 -3.18 17.80
CA LEU A 54 -7.09 -4.43 17.83
C LEU A 54 -7.47 -5.24 19.07
N SER A 55 -8.19 -6.35 18.88
CA SER A 55 -8.61 -7.26 19.95
C SER A 55 -7.70 -8.48 20.04
N THR A 56 -7.23 -8.99 18.91
CA THR A 56 -6.26 -10.09 18.84
C THR A 56 -5.21 -9.80 17.77
N GLY A 57 -3.99 -10.30 17.94
CA GLY A 57 -3.02 -10.25 16.87
C GLY A 57 -1.61 -10.68 17.26
N ARG A 58 -0.81 -11.01 16.25
CA ARG A 58 0.59 -11.44 16.47
C ARG A 58 1.49 -10.80 15.43
N PHE A 59 2.67 -10.38 15.87
CA PHE A 59 3.75 -9.91 15.00
C PHE A 59 3.37 -8.73 14.09
N ASN A 60 2.47 -7.85 14.54
CA ASN A 60 2.11 -6.64 13.81
C ASN A 60 2.98 -5.46 14.24
N THR A 61 3.48 -4.71 13.27
CA THR A 61 4.08 -3.39 13.47
C THR A 61 3.16 -2.33 12.87
N LEU A 62 2.58 -1.46 13.70
CA LEU A 62 1.68 -0.37 13.31
C LEU A 62 2.28 0.96 13.76
N TYR A 63 2.85 1.73 12.83
CA TYR A 63 3.51 2.99 13.13
C TYR A 63 2.87 4.14 12.36
N GLY A 64 2.31 5.11 13.09
CA GLY A 64 1.70 6.32 12.56
C GLY A 64 0.27 6.51 13.05
N ALA A 65 -0.20 7.77 13.04
CA ALA A 65 -1.53 8.07 13.53
C ALA A 65 -2.59 7.37 12.68
N ARG A 66 -3.57 6.73 13.34
CA ARG A 66 -4.67 5.97 12.72
C ARG A 66 -4.23 4.77 11.86
N SER A 67 -2.99 4.31 11.99
CA SER A 67 -2.56 3.07 11.33
C SER A 67 -3.33 1.87 11.89
N GLY A 68 -3.90 1.04 11.01
CA GLY A 68 -4.71 -0.13 11.38
C GLY A 68 -5.93 0.23 12.24
N PHE A 69 -6.60 1.36 11.97
CA PHE A 69 -7.64 1.89 12.86
C PHE A 69 -8.75 0.88 13.17
N SER A 70 -9.26 0.18 12.15
CA SER A 70 -10.34 -0.80 12.26
C SER A 70 -9.85 -2.24 12.43
N LEU A 71 -8.53 -2.48 12.52
CA LEU A 71 -7.95 -3.81 12.58
C LEU A 71 -8.37 -4.49 13.88
N THR A 72 -9.20 -5.54 13.79
CA THR A 72 -9.69 -6.30 14.95
C THR A 72 -8.86 -7.55 15.22
N ASN A 73 -8.49 -8.27 14.16
CA ASN A 73 -7.59 -9.41 14.20
C ASN A 73 -6.53 -9.28 13.10
N GLY A 74 -5.26 -9.16 13.46
CA GLY A 74 -4.18 -8.99 12.50
C GLY A 74 -3.03 -9.94 12.76
N LEU A 75 -2.44 -10.50 11.70
CA LEU A 75 -1.23 -11.30 11.78
C LEU A 75 -0.19 -10.78 10.78
N TYR A 76 1.06 -10.59 11.25
CA TYR A 76 2.21 -10.30 10.37
C TYR A 76 2.11 -9.01 9.54
N HIS A 77 1.40 -7.99 10.03
CA HIS A 77 1.32 -6.70 9.34
C HIS A 77 2.54 -5.81 9.58
N ALA A 78 2.97 -5.07 8.54
CA ALA A 78 4.01 -4.06 8.64
C ALA A 78 3.50 -2.71 8.09
N PHE A 79 2.94 -1.88 8.96
CA PHE A 79 2.32 -0.61 8.62
C PHE A 79 3.15 0.58 9.09
N PHE A 80 3.44 1.51 8.18
CA PHE A 80 4.22 2.72 8.46
C PHE A 80 3.65 3.93 7.72
N GLY A 81 3.00 4.84 8.42
CA GLY A 81 2.44 6.07 7.87
C GLY A 81 1.12 6.49 8.49
N TYR A 82 0.56 7.61 8.02
CA TYR A 82 -0.75 8.08 8.45
C TYR A 82 -1.86 7.25 7.82
N ALA A 83 -2.78 6.72 8.63
CA ALA A 83 -3.97 5.99 8.20
C ALA A 83 -3.71 4.83 7.22
N THR A 84 -2.56 4.16 7.34
CA THR A 84 -2.26 2.93 6.60
C THR A 84 -3.17 1.80 7.06
N GLY A 85 -3.75 1.05 6.12
CA GLY A 85 -4.63 -0.08 6.44
C GLY A 85 -5.83 0.30 7.31
N PHE A 86 -6.36 1.53 7.17
CA PHE A 86 -7.34 2.11 8.09
C PHE A 86 -8.60 1.24 8.25
N ASN A 87 -9.16 0.71 7.16
CA ASN A 87 -10.38 -0.09 7.16
C ASN A 87 -10.14 -1.62 7.25
N LEU A 88 -8.89 -2.09 7.38
CA LEU A 88 -8.61 -3.52 7.51
C LEU A 88 -9.27 -4.05 8.78
N THR A 89 -9.85 -5.25 8.73
CA THR A 89 -10.57 -5.85 9.87
C THR A 89 -9.92 -7.12 10.39
N SER A 90 -10.06 -8.25 9.67
CA SER A 90 -9.49 -9.54 10.03
C SER A 90 -8.67 -10.10 8.87
N THR A 91 -7.38 -9.81 8.86
CA THR A 91 -6.48 -10.08 7.73
C THR A 91 -5.08 -10.50 8.19
N SER A 92 -4.23 -10.91 7.25
CA SER A 92 -2.83 -11.19 7.51
C SER A 92 -1.90 -10.70 6.38
N ASP A 93 -0.61 -10.62 6.68
CA ASP A 93 0.48 -10.57 5.70
C ASP A 93 0.49 -9.35 4.75
N ASN A 94 -0.03 -8.21 5.24
CA ASN A 94 0.02 -6.94 4.49
C ASN A 94 1.19 -6.04 4.92
N VAL A 95 1.89 -5.44 3.95
CA VAL A 95 2.96 -4.43 4.15
C VAL A 95 2.52 -3.10 3.57
N PHE A 96 2.13 -2.13 4.40
CA PHE A 96 1.60 -0.84 3.95
C PHE A 96 2.45 0.33 4.45
N ILE A 97 3.07 1.06 3.53
CA ILE A 97 4.00 2.15 3.86
C ILE A 97 3.64 3.39 3.05
N GLY A 98 3.28 4.48 3.72
CA GLY A 98 2.87 5.74 3.08
C GLY A 98 1.65 6.39 3.72
N ASN A 99 1.27 7.57 3.25
CA ASN A 99 0.00 8.18 3.66
C ASN A 99 -1.15 7.44 2.95
N GLU A 100 -2.09 6.89 3.73
CA GLU A 100 -3.29 6.19 3.25
C GLU A 100 -3.01 4.98 2.33
N ALA A 101 -1.82 4.37 2.43
CA ALA A 101 -1.52 3.13 1.73
C ALA A 101 -2.46 2.01 2.23
N GLY A 102 -3.17 1.37 1.30
CA GLY A 102 -4.18 0.33 1.61
C GLY A 102 -5.35 0.82 2.49
N TRP A 103 -5.67 2.11 2.51
CA TRP A 103 -6.69 2.70 3.42
C TRP A 103 -8.06 2.01 3.35
N GLY A 104 -8.54 1.74 2.14
CA GLY A 104 -9.83 1.14 1.82
C GLY A 104 -9.84 -0.38 1.82
N ASN A 105 -8.70 -1.02 2.08
CA ASN A 105 -8.65 -2.48 2.11
C ASN A 105 -9.39 -3.00 3.35
N VAL A 106 -10.41 -3.82 3.15
CA VAL A 106 -11.26 -4.35 4.22
C VAL A 106 -10.85 -5.78 4.61
N SER A 107 -10.53 -6.62 3.62
CA SER A 107 -10.35 -8.07 3.77
C SER A 107 -9.18 -8.67 2.97
N GLY A 108 -8.47 -7.88 2.17
CA GLY A 108 -7.35 -8.36 1.36
C GLY A 108 -6.15 -8.76 2.22
N THR A 109 -5.45 -9.79 1.78
CA THR A 109 -4.25 -10.35 2.41
C THR A 109 -3.08 -10.32 1.43
N ASP A 110 -1.86 -10.52 1.93
CA ASP A 110 -0.68 -10.74 1.09
C ASP A 110 -0.36 -9.58 0.13
N ASN A 111 -0.70 -8.35 0.53
CA ASN A 111 -0.45 -7.16 -0.28
C ASN A 111 0.79 -6.36 0.18
N VAL A 112 1.53 -5.83 -0.78
CA VAL A 112 2.62 -4.87 -0.54
C VAL A 112 2.26 -3.53 -1.16
N ASN A 113 1.86 -2.55 -0.35
CA ASN A 113 1.53 -1.20 -0.80
C ASN A 113 2.56 -0.19 -0.26
N LEU A 114 3.40 0.35 -1.13
CA LEU A 114 4.45 1.31 -0.79
C LEU A 114 4.28 2.61 -1.59
N GLY A 115 3.83 3.67 -0.92
CA GLY A 115 3.63 4.99 -1.51
C GLY A 115 2.41 5.69 -0.93
N SER A 116 2.36 7.02 -1.08
CA SER A 116 1.15 7.77 -0.74
C SER A 116 0.01 7.31 -1.65
N HIS A 117 -1.13 6.90 -1.07
CA HIS A 117 -2.31 6.41 -1.78
C HIS A 117 -2.09 5.14 -2.62
N ALA A 118 -1.01 4.38 -2.39
CA ALA A 118 -0.79 3.09 -3.05
C ALA A 118 -1.87 2.09 -2.64
N GLY A 119 -2.58 1.51 -3.62
CA GLY A 119 -3.67 0.57 -3.38
C GLY A 119 -4.80 1.11 -2.51
N ARG A 120 -5.03 2.44 -2.50
CA ARG A 120 -5.90 3.09 -1.51
C ARG A 120 -7.31 2.53 -1.46
N LEU A 121 -7.90 2.13 -2.59
CA LEU A 121 -9.25 1.58 -2.66
C LEU A 121 -9.30 0.06 -2.86
N SER A 122 -8.14 -0.61 -2.90
CA SER A 122 -8.08 -2.06 -3.18
C SER A 122 -8.60 -2.87 -2.01
N THR A 123 -9.52 -3.77 -2.30
CA THR A 123 -10.02 -4.81 -1.38
C THR A 123 -9.51 -6.20 -1.73
N ALA A 124 -8.63 -6.30 -2.73
CA ALA A 124 -8.11 -7.55 -3.25
C ALA A 124 -6.88 -8.06 -2.46
N SER A 125 -6.51 -9.31 -2.72
CA SER A 125 -5.31 -9.98 -2.20
C SER A 125 -4.23 -10.11 -3.28
N ASP A 126 -3.01 -10.44 -2.84
CA ASP A 126 -1.91 -10.87 -3.71
C ASP A 126 -1.43 -9.78 -4.69
N ASN A 127 -1.37 -8.53 -4.24
CA ASN A 127 -0.91 -7.42 -5.06
C ASN A 127 0.37 -6.76 -4.55
N VAL A 128 1.19 -6.28 -5.48
CA VAL A 128 2.37 -5.44 -5.20
C VAL A 128 2.18 -4.09 -5.85
N PHE A 129 1.89 -3.06 -5.06
CA PHE A 129 1.68 -1.69 -5.50
C PHE A 129 2.76 -0.75 -4.94
N ILE A 130 3.65 -0.25 -5.79
CA ILE A 130 4.78 0.57 -5.38
C ILE A 130 4.80 1.88 -6.17
N GLY A 131 4.59 3.00 -5.50
CA GLY A 131 4.57 4.34 -6.09
C GLY A 131 3.44 5.19 -5.54
N LYS A 132 3.55 6.51 -5.71
CA LYS A 132 2.44 7.42 -5.38
C LYS A 132 1.22 7.08 -6.25
N SER A 133 0.07 6.83 -5.64
CA SER A 133 -1.19 6.50 -6.31
C SER A 133 -1.09 5.32 -7.28
N ALA A 134 -0.14 4.40 -7.06
CA ALA A 134 -0.09 3.14 -7.81
C ALA A 134 -1.34 2.33 -7.48
N ALA A 135 -2.09 1.91 -8.51
CA ALA A 135 -3.32 1.13 -8.38
C ALA A 135 -4.34 1.76 -7.40
N GLU A 136 -4.45 3.09 -7.38
CA GLU A 136 -5.27 3.80 -6.38
C GLU A 136 -6.75 3.39 -6.42
N ASN A 137 -7.32 3.22 -7.63
CA ASN A 137 -8.73 2.90 -7.83
C ASN A 137 -9.02 1.41 -8.04
N THR A 138 -8.03 0.54 -7.88
CA THR A 138 -8.24 -0.91 -7.94
C THR A 138 -9.20 -1.31 -6.85
N THR A 139 -10.22 -2.12 -7.16
CA THR A 139 -11.22 -2.59 -6.20
C THR A 139 -11.07 -4.07 -5.94
N THR A 140 -11.17 -4.92 -6.97
CA THR A 140 -11.21 -6.39 -6.81
C THR A 140 -10.16 -7.16 -7.63
N GLY A 141 -9.27 -6.46 -8.33
CA GLY A 141 -8.21 -7.10 -9.11
C GLY A 141 -7.13 -7.77 -8.25
N GLN A 142 -6.90 -9.07 -8.45
CA GLN A 142 -5.87 -9.86 -7.75
C GLN A 142 -4.64 -10.10 -8.64
N ASP A 143 -3.54 -10.53 -8.03
CA ASP A 143 -2.32 -10.97 -8.72
C ASP A 143 -1.66 -9.88 -9.60
N ASN A 144 -1.76 -8.61 -9.19
CA ASN A 144 -1.18 -7.49 -9.95
C ASN A 144 0.16 -7.04 -9.37
N THR A 145 1.13 -6.79 -10.24
CA THR A 145 2.39 -6.10 -9.91
C THR A 145 2.40 -4.73 -10.58
N VAL A 146 2.21 -3.67 -9.81
CA VAL A 146 2.10 -2.28 -10.30
C VAL A 146 3.16 -1.42 -9.62
N ILE A 147 4.16 -1.00 -10.39
CA ILE A 147 5.33 -0.26 -9.89
C ILE A 147 5.51 1.02 -10.72
N GLY A 148 5.29 2.17 -10.10
CA GLY A 148 5.43 3.50 -10.71
C GLY A 148 4.41 4.48 -10.15
N SER A 149 4.73 5.77 -10.18
CA SER A 149 3.75 6.81 -9.82
C SER A 149 2.56 6.75 -10.79
N GLU A 150 1.35 6.66 -10.26
CA GLU A 150 0.09 6.59 -11.02
C GLU A 150 0.04 5.41 -12.03
N ALA A 151 0.89 4.39 -11.88
CA ALA A 151 0.75 3.17 -12.66
C ALA A 151 -0.56 2.47 -12.29
N GLY A 152 -1.30 1.97 -13.29
CA GLY A 152 -2.61 1.33 -13.08
C GLY A 152 -3.66 2.19 -12.37
N PHE A 153 -3.55 3.52 -12.40
CA PHE A 153 -4.36 4.41 -11.57
C PHE A 153 -5.87 4.18 -11.65
N ASN A 154 -6.41 3.92 -12.85
CA ASN A 154 -7.84 3.67 -13.08
C ASN A 154 -8.23 2.19 -13.15
N GLN A 155 -7.31 1.27 -12.85
CA GLN A 155 -7.64 -0.15 -12.84
C GLN A 155 -8.71 -0.37 -11.76
N THR A 156 -9.75 -1.13 -12.06
CA THR A 156 -10.85 -1.41 -11.13
C THR A 156 -10.89 -2.91 -10.80
N THR A 157 -11.08 -3.77 -11.80
CA THR A 157 -11.32 -5.21 -11.57
C THR A 157 -10.34 -6.14 -12.29
N GLY A 158 -9.43 -5.62 -13.12
CA GLY A 158 -8.50 -6.45 -13.88
C GLY A 158 -7.58 -7.30 -12.99
N GLY A 159 -7.23 -8.51 -13.38
CA GLY A 159 -6.31 -9.38 -12.63
C GLY A 159 -5.06 -9.72 -13.43
N ASP A 160 -4.05 -10.26 -12.78
CA ASP A 160 -2.87 -10.82 -13.45
C ASP A 160 -2.11 -9.80 -14.34
N ASN A 161 -2.01 -8.53 -13.93
CA ASN A 161 -1.32 -7.50 -14.70
C ASN A 161 0.06 -7.15 -14.13
N VAL A 162 1.00 -6.83 -15.02
CA VAL A 162 2.31 -6.27 -14.67
C VAL A 162 2.44 -4.88 -15.29
N PHE A 163 2.36 -3.83 -14.48
CA PHE A 163 2.54 -2.44 -14.92
C PHE A 163 3.80 -1.86 -14.28
N LEU A 164 4.81 -1.55 -15.08
CA LEU A 164 6.10 -1.03 -14.62
C LEU A 164 6.42 0.28 -15.33
N GLY A 165 6.46 1.37 -14.57
CA GLY A 165 6.76 2.72 -15.06
C GLY A 165 5.68 3.73 -14.66
N ARG A 166 6.08 5.00 -14.55
CA ARG A 166 5.13 6.09 -14.25
C ARG A 166 4.02 6.13 -15.29
N GLN A 167 2.76 6.07 -14.83
CA GLN A 167 1.54 6.07 -15.65
C GLN A 167 1.42 4.89 -16.65
N ALA A 168 2.17 3.81 -16.46
CA ALA A 168 1.96 2.57 -17.22
C ALA A 168 0.54 2.04 -16.93
N GLY A 169 -0.22 1.73 -17.98
CA GLY A 169 -1.61 1.27 -17.84
C GLY A 169 -2.58 2.25 -17.17
N TYR A 170 -2.30 3.56 -17.17
CA TYR A 170 -3.07 4.57 -16.42
C TYR A 170 -4.59 4.53 -16.68
N LEU A 171 -5.03 4.35 -17.93
CA LEU A 171 -6.45 4.25 -18.29
C LEU A 171 -7.00 2.82 -18.30
N SER A 172 -6.21 1.82 -17.94
CA SER A 172 -6.69 0.44 -17.86
C SER A 172 -7.71 0.34 -16.74
N THR A 173 -8.88 -0.23 -17.03
CA THR A 173 -9.99 -0.36 -16.08
C THR A 173 -10.22 -1.83 -15.73
N THR A 174 -10.58 -2.64 -16.73
CA THR A 174 -10.95 -4.05 -16.54
C THR A 174 -10.01 -5.03 -17.24
N GLY A 175 -8.95 -4.53 -17.90
CA GLY A 175 -7.99 -5.37 -18.60
C GLY A 175 -7.25 -6.32 -17.65
N SER A 176 -7.14 -7.59 -18.06
CA SER A 176 -6.41 -8.63 -17.35
C SER A 176 -5.32 -9.25 -18.22
N TYR A 177 -4.33 -9.88 -17.59
CA TYR A 177 -3.22 -10.56 -18.28
C TYR A 177 -2.38 -9.63 -19.15
N ASN A 178 -2.20 -8.37 -18.76
CA ASN A 178 -1.41 -7.40 -19.52
C ASN A 178 -0.03 -7.16 -18.89
N VAL A 179 0.99 -6.99 -19.73
CA VAL A 179 2.34 -6.60 -19.33
C VAL A 179 2.66 -5.26 -19.99
N PHE A 180 2.68 -4.18 -19.21
CA PHE A 180 3.03 -2.83 -19.67
C PHE A 180 4.30 -2.37 -18.97
N ILE A 181 5.39 -2.21 -19.72
CA ILE A 181 6.70 -1.84 -19.19
C ILE A 181 7.19 -0.60 -19.94
N GLY A 182 7.25 0.53 -19.25
CA GLY A 182 7.68 1.82 -19.81
C GLY A 182 6.95 2.96 -19.13
N GLY A 183 7.71 3.87 -18.52
CA GLY A 183 7.18 5.12 -17.97
C GLY A 183 7.34 6.28 -18.94
N ARG A 184 6.57 7.35 -18.75
CA ARG A 184 6.74 8.58 -19.54
C ARG A 184 8.20 9.06 -19.47
N SER A 185 8.88 8.99 -20.60
CA SER A 185 10.12 9.71 -20.87
C SER A 185 9.76 11.19 -20.98
N ASP A 186 10.42 12.01 -20.17
CA ASP A 186 10.35 13.46 -20.27
C ASP A 186 11.15 13.87 -21.51
N ASP A 187 10.60 13.59 -22.69
CA ASP A 187 11.15 14.08 -23.93
C ASP A 187 10.28 15.26 -24.39
N SER A 188 10.99 16.29 -24.80
CA SER A 188 10.61 17.68 -25.14
C SER A 188 9.43 17.91 -26.10
N ASP A 189 8.53 16.97 -26.28
CA ASP A 189 7.33 17.10 -27.10
C ASP A 189 6.22 17.85 -26.32
N PRO A 190 5.87 19.09 -26.71
CA PRO A 190 4.82 19.87 -26.06
C PRO A 190 3.41 19.27 -26.23
N TYR A 191 3.27 18.21 -27.03
CA TYR A 191 2.03 17.45 -27.21
C TYR A 191 2.04 16.07 -26.52
N ALA A 192 3.19 15.61 -25.99
CA ALA A 192 3.32 14.37 -25.22
C ALA A 192 2.88 14.56 -23.75
N SER A 193 1.59 14.84 -23.60
CA SER A 193 0.82 14.52 -22.41
C SER A 193 0.96 13.02 -22.06
N ALA A 194 0.48 12.56 -20.90
CA ALA A 194 0.75 11.25 -20.29
C ALA A 194 0.69 9.95 -21.17
N ALA A 195 0.18 10.04 -22.41
CA ALA A 195 0.08 9.02 -23.45
C ALA A 195 1.39 8.34 -23.92
N VAL A 196 2.57 8.85 -23.57
CA VAL A 196 3.85 8.18 -23.92
C VAL A 196 4.26 7.09 -22.92
N SER A 197 3.37 6.66 -22.02
CA SER A 197 3.62 5.51 -21.14
C SER A 197 3.14 4.23 -21.81
N ALA A 198 3.77 3.09 -21.50
CA ALA A 198 3.35 1.80 -22.05
C ALA A 198 1.91 1.49 -21.66
N GLY A 199 1.06 1.19 -22.66
CA GLY A 199 -0.35 0.87 -22.46
C GLY A 199 -1.19 1.97 -21.82
N TYR A 200 -0.73 3.23 -21.85
CA TYR A 200 -1.43 4.35 -21.21
C TYR A 200 -2.92 4.39 -21.56
N ALA A 201 -3.25 4.21 -22.85
CA ALA A 201 -4.62 4.31 -23.36
C ALA A 201 -5.40 3.00 -23.33
N ASN A 202 -4.79 1.86 -22.96
CA ASN A 202 -5.48 0.58 -22.97
C ASN A 202 -6.52 0.57 -21.86
N VAL A 203 -7.81 0.50 -22.21
CA VAL A 203 -8.95 0.57 -21.28
C VAL A 203 -9.41 -0.82 -20.86
N THR A 204 -9.63 -1.74 -21.81
CA THR A 204 -10.22 -3.08 -21.56
C THR A 204 -9.48 -4.21 -22.27
N GLY A 205 -8.32 -3.93 -22.87
CA GLY A 205 -7.57 -4.94 -23.60
C GLY A 205 -7.08 -6.06 -22.69
N ILE A 206 -7.02 -7.27 -23.21
CA ILE A 206 -6.51 -8.45 -22.49
C ILE A 206 -5.35 -9.10 -23.22
N TYR A 207 -4.45 -9.76 -22.49
CA TYR A 207 -3.32 -10.49 -23.07
C TYR A 207 -2.39 -9.62 -23.92
N ASN A 208 -2.17 -8.35 -23.55
CA ASN A 208 -1.24 -7.48 -24.28
C ASN A 208 0.14 -7.44 -23.62
N THR A 209 1.19 -7.32 -24.42
CA THR A 209 2.56 -7.05 -23.98
C THR A 209 3.07 -5.79 -24.64
N PHE A 210 3.16 -4.69 -23.90
CA PHE A 210 3.68 -3.41 -24.38
C PHE A 210 4.95 -3.04 -23.64
N VAL A 211 6.05 -2.89 -24.36
CA VAL A 211 7.37 -2.60 -23.78
C VAL A 211 8.00 -1.40 -24.50
N GLY A 212 8.27 -0.32 -23.76
CA GLY A 212 8.84 0.93 -24.26
C GLY A 212 7.89 2.12 -24.13
N ALA A 213 8.45 3.32 -24.08
CA ALA A 213 7.66 4.55 -23.96
C ALA A 213 6.79 4.74 -25.22
N GLY A 214 5.48 4.86 -25.02
CA GLY A 214 4.47 5.03 -26.07
C GLY A 214 4.04 3.74 -26.75
N ALA A 215 4.56 2.58 -26.34
CA ALA A 215 4.11 1.29 -26.87
C ALA A 215 2.61 1.08 -26.54
N GLY A 216 1.80 0.89 -27.59
CA GLY A 216 0.35 0.71 -27.44
C GLY A 216 -0.41 1.98 -27.07
N ARG A 217 0.15 3.17 -27.32
CA ARG A 217 -0.49 4.47 -26.99
C ARG A 217 -1.86 4.68 -27.64
N ASP A 218 -2.11 4.06 -28.78
CA ASP A 218 -3.39 4.16 -29.51
C ASP A 218 -4.23 2.88 -29.37
N CYS A 219 -3.76 1.90 -28.60
CA CYS A 219 -4.42 0.62 -28.40
C CYS A 219 -5.42 0.70 -27.23
N SER A 220 -6.60 1.26 -27.46
CA SER A 220 -7.62 1.46 -26.43
C SER A 220 -8.34 0.19 -25.98
N THR A 221 -8.58 -0.77 -26.88
CA THR A 221 -9.32 -2.02 -26.58
C THR A 221 -8.71 -3.27 -27.21
N GLY A 222 -7.56 -3.15 -27.86
CA GLY A 222 -6.89 -4.28 -28.51
C GLY A 222 -6.50 -5.38 -27.51
N SER A 223 -6.57 -6.62 -27.96
CA SER A 223 -6.20 -7.80 -27.16
C SER A 223 -5.21 -8.67 -27.93
N ARG A 224 -4.35 -9.41 -27.21
CA ARG A 224 -3.34 -10.32 -27.79
C ARG A 224 -2.31 -9.61 -28.67
N ASN A 225 -1.94 -8.38 -28.32
CA ASN A 225 -0.92 -7.61 -29.04
C ASN A 225 0.43 -7.71 -28.35
N THR A 226 1.51 -7.69 -29.15
CA THR A 226 2.88 -7.50 -28.67
C THR A 226 3.48 -6.28 -29.37
N LEU A 227 3.72 -5.21 -28.62
CA LEU A 227 4.30 -3.96 -29.12
C LEU A 227 5.57 -3.67 -28.32
N ILE A 228 6.72 -3.59 -29.00
CA ILE A 228 8.02 -3.37 -28.37
C ILE A 228 8.74 -2.23 -29.09
N GLY A 229 9.08 -1.17 -28.37
CA GLY A 229 9.81 -0.02 -28.90
C GLY A 229 9.29 1.32 -28.39
N TYR A 230 9.89 2.40 -28.89
CA TYR A 230 9.43 3.76 -28.65
C TYR A 230 8.30 4.10 -29.64
N VAL A 231 7.11 4.40 -29.13
CA VAL A 231 5.92 4.78 -29.93
C VAL A 231 5.51 3.68 -30.93
N ALA A 232 5.63 2.42 -30.51
CA ALA A 232 5.26 1.23 -31.28
C ALA A 232 3.76 0.87 -31.20
#